data_AF-A0A2V8E4Z8-F1
#
_entry.id   AF-A0A2V8E4Z8-F1
#
_cell.length_a   1.000
_cell.length_b   1.000
_cell.length_c   1.000
_cell.angle_alpha   90.00
_cell.angle_beta   90.00
_cell.angle_gamma   90.00
#
_symmetry.space_group_name_H-M   'P 1'
#
loop_
_entity.id
_entity.type
_entity.pdbx_description
1 polymer ?
#
loop_
_entity_poly.entity_id
_entity_poly.type
_entity_poly.pdbx_seq_one_letter_code
_entity_poly.pdbx_strand_id
1 'polypeptide(L)'
;MRGILFPNSNLIFDAQQNDPGAPPKKAAEAGGGASSTFANIYTGWQVVENASIALAEAADIILKPGRVCSNGKPAPVARADYQKFAAGLRTAGREALAAARTKSQDKVIEVTDKVAEACANCHEVYRDKGPAGSPARCTP
;
A
#
# COMPACT_ATOMS: atom_id res chain seq x y z
N MET A 1 -1.51 -5.73 -9.37
CA MET A 1 -1.81 -4.93 -8.16
C MET A 1 -0.57 -4.27 -7.56
N ARG A 2 0.64 -4.72 -7.91
CA ARG A 2 1.91 -4.13 -7.46
C ARG A 2 2.02 -2.62 -7.71
N GLY A 3 1.50 -2.10 -8.83
CA GLY A 3 1.61 -0.69 -9.19
C GLY A 3 0.95 0.32 -8.23
N ILE A 4 -0.03 -0.09 -7.42
CA ILE A 4 -0.63 0.76 -6.39
C ILE A 4 -0.16 0.33 -5.01
N LEU A 5 -0.30 -0.97 -4.68
CA LEU A 5 -0.06 -1.44 -3.32
C LEU A 5 1.41 -1.32 -2.90
N PHE A 6 2.34 -1.69 -3.79
CA PHE A 6 3.77 -1.74 -3.45
C PHE A 6 4.36 -0.35 -3.17
N PRO A 7 4.25 0.68 -4.03
CA PRO A 7 4.82 1.98 -3.72
C PRO A 7 4.16 2.60 -2.47
N ASN A 8 2.83 2.52 -2.34
CA ASN A 8 2.13 3.15 -1.23
C ASN A 8 2.38 2.46 0.12
N SER A 9 2.44 1.14 0.17
CA SER A 9 2.79 0.44 1.43
C SER A 9 4.21 0.78 1.88
N ASN A 10 5.17 0.86 0.96
CA ASN A 10 6.55 1.26 1.31
C ASN A 10 6.62 2.68 1.86
N LEU A 11 5.80 3.63 1.38
CA LEU A 11 5.74 4.98 1.95
C LEU A 11 5.22 4.99 3.40
N ILE A 12 4.35 4.04 3.77
CA ILE A 12 3.87 3.90 5.14
C ILE A 12 4.93 3.21 6.01
N PHE A 13 5.56 2.15 5.51
CA PHE A 13 6.63 1.44 6.24
C PHE A 13 7.90 2.29 6.40
N ASP A 14 8.19 3.18 5.45
CA ASP A 14 9.31 4.11 5.55
C ASP A 14 9.22 5.00 6.80
N ALA A 15 8.00 5.32 7.24
CA ALA A 15 7.75 6.08 8.46
C ALA A 15 8.27 5.38 9.73
N GLN A 16 8.56 4.07 9.68
CA GLN A 16 9.20 3.36 10.80
C GLN A 16 10.64 3.78 11.05
N GLN A 17 11.33 4.29 10.01
CA GLN A 17 12.74 4.68 10.09
C GLN A 17 12.94 6.18 9.83
N ASN A 18 12.05 6.81 9.07
CA ASN A 18 12.16 8.18 8.64
C ASN A 18 10.95 8.99 9.13
N ASP A 19 11.18 10.00 9.98
CA ASP A 19 10.10 10.85 10.48
C ASP A 19 9.53 11.73 9.36
N PRO A 20 8.24 11.59 8.98
CA PRO A 20 7.60 12.46 8.00
C PRO A 20 7.47 13.92 8.47
N GLY A 21 7.61 14.19 9.77
CA GLY A 21 7.66 15.54 10.34
C GLY A 21 9.02 16.21 10.23
N ALA A 22 10.07 15.47 9.88
CA ALA A 22 11.43 16.02 9.80
C ALA A 22 11.52 17.09 8.68
N PRO A 23 12.37 18.12 8.87
CA PRO A 23 12.59 19.14 7.85
C PRO A 23 12.97 18.50 6.51
N PRO A 24 12.37 18.95 5.38
CA PRO A 24 12.70 18.39 4.08
C PRO A 24 14.19 18.60 3.78
N LYS A 25 14.83 17.58 3.18
CA LYS A 25 16.18 17.73 2.64
C LYS A 25 16.16 18.86 1.61
N LYS A 26 17.24 19.66 1.55
CA LYS A 26 17.36 20.77 0.58
C LYS A 26 16.98 20.30 -0.82
N ALA A 27 16.20 21.12 -1.52
CA ALA A 27 15.81 20.88 -2.91
C ALA A 27 17.02 20.53 -3.76
N ALA A 28 16.86 19.58 -4.69
CA ALA A 28 17.82 19.41 -5.77
C ALA A 28 17.98 20.74 -6.52
N GLU A 29 19.20 21.08 -6.90
CA GLU A 29 19.54 22.32 -7.60
C GLU A 29 18.69 22.50 -8.88
N ALA A 30 18.37 23.75 -9.21
CA ALA A 30 17.53 24.08 -10.36
C ALA A 30 18.15 23.54 -11.66
N GLY A 31 17.36 22.78 -12.45
CA GLY A 31 17.80 22.23 -13.74
C GLY A 31 17.32 20.79 -14.05
N GLY A 32 16.68 20.11 -13.09
CA GLY A 32 16.13 18.76 -13.32
C GLY A 32 14.71 18.76 -13.92
N GLY A 33 14.25 17.59 -14.38
CA GLY A 33 12.91 17.39 -14.97
C GLY A 33 11.75 17.61 -13.99
N ALA A 34 10.51 17.46 -14.47
CA ALA A 34 9.30 17.71 -13.66
C ALA A 34 9.32 17.00 -12.28
N SER A 35 9.79 15.75 -12.22
CA SER A 35 9.88 14.98 -10.98
C SER A 35 10.80 15.63 -9.92
N SER A 36 11.92 16.23 -10.32
CA SER A 36 12.81 16.93 -9.37
C SER A 36 12.26 18.31 -8.99
N THR A 37 11.61 19.01 -9.93
CA THR A 37 10.97 20.30 -9.68
C THR A 37 9.86 20.19 -8.64
N PHE A 38 9.12 19.08 -8.66
CA PHE A 38 7.99 18.83 -7.76
C PHE A 38 8.32 17.90 -6.59
N ALA A 39 9.57 17.45 -6.44
CA ALA A 39 9.98 16.52 -5.39
C ALA A 39 9.65 17.04 -3.98
N ASN A 40 9.74 18.36 -3.78
CA ASN A 40 9.47 18.98 -2.48
C ASN A 40 8.00 19.33 -2.24
N ILE A 41 7.15 19.27 -3.28
CA ILE A 41 5.71 19.54 -3.15
C ILE A 41 5.01 18.40 -2.42
N TYR A 42 5.46 17.16 -2.66
CA TYR A 42 4.90 15.96 -2.04
C TYR A 42 5.82 15.46 -0.93
N THR A 43 5.84 16.17 0.19
CA THR A 43 6.69 15.83 1.34
C THR A 43 5.91 15.70 2.65
N GLY A 44 6.55 15.04 3.61
CA GLY A 44 6.06 14.86 4.97
C GLY A 44 4.76 14.08 5.11
N TRP A 45 3.96 14.43 6.12
CA TRP A 45 2.75 13.68 6.51
C TRP A 45 1.75 13.45 5.38
N GLN A 46 1.63 14.38 4.44
CA GLN A 46 0.73 14.24 3.30
C GLN A 46 1.07 13.01 2.43
N VAL A 47 2.35 12.62 2.36
CA VAL A 47 2.78 11.43 1.62
C VAL A 47 2.21 10.16 2.25
N VAL A 48 2.29 10.05 3.58
CA VAL A 48 1.76 8.91 4.34
C VAL A 48 0.22 8.88 4.29
N GLU A 49 -0.42 10.04 4.38
CA GLU A 49 -1.88 10.16 4.25
C GLU A 49 -2.37 9.70 2.87
N ASN A 50 -1.75 10.19 1.79
CA ASN A 50 -2.10 9.81 0.42
C ASN A 50 -1.86 8.31 0.16
N ALA A 51 -0.75 7.77 0.68
CA ALA A 51 -0.45 6.36 0.59
C ALA A 51 -1.51 5.50 1.32
N SER A 52 -1.94 5.94 2.50
CA SER A 52 -2.97 5.27 3.29
C SER A 52 -4.33 5.26 2.59
N ILE A 53 -4.71 6.38 1.95
CA ILE A 53 -5.91 6.47 1.10
C ILE A 53 -5.79 5.49 -0.07
N ALA A 54 -4.65 5.46 -0.76
CA ALA A 54 -4.45 4.55 -1.89
C ALA A 54 -4.58 3.08 -1.48
N LEU A 55 -4.10 2.68 -0.28
CA LEU A 55 -4.34 1.33 0.24
C LEU A 55 -5.80 1.07 0.56
N ALA A 56 -6.48 2.02 1.20
CA ALA A 56 -7.89 1.88 1.58
C ALA A 56 -8.82 1.69 0.36
N GLU A 57 -8.59 2.47 -0.69
CA GLU A 57 -9.39 2.48 -1.92
C GLU A 57 -8.99 1.33 -2.88
N ALA A 58 -7.78 0.79 -2.75
CA ALA A 58 -7.34 -0.34 -3.58
C ALA A 58 -8.22 -1.58 -3.42
N ALA A 59 -8.94 -1.73 -2.30
CA ALA A 59 -9.89 -2.83 -2.08
C ALA A 59 -10.96 -2.93 -3.18
N ASP A 60 -11.49 -1.82 -3.70
CA ASP A 60 -12.47 -1.87 -4.79
C ASP A 60 -11.83 -2.29 -6.11
N ILE A 61 -10.58 -1.89 -6.34
CA ILE A 61 -9.82 -2.31 -7.54
C ILE A 61 -9.47 -3.80 -7.45
N ILE A 62 -9.17 -4.30 -6.26
CA ILE A 62 -8.89 -5.71 -5.96
C ILE A 62 -10.13 -6.58 -6.27
N LEU A 63 -11.32 -6.08 -5.92
CA LEU A 63 -12.60 -6.79 -6.05
C LEU A 63 -13.34 -6.53 -7.36
N LYS A 64 -12.81 -5.65 -8.23
CA LYS A 64 -13.44 -5.34 -9.52
C LYS A 64 -13.66 -6.62 -10.35
N PRO A 65 -14.89 -6.87 -10.84
CA PRO A 65 -15.16 -8.01 -11.73
C PRO A 65 -14.29 -7.99 -12.99
N GLY A 66 -13.94 -9.17 -13.51
CA GLY A 66 -13.15 -9.34 -14.73
C GLY A 66 -11.64 -9.12 -14.56
N ARG A 67 -11.14 -8.90 -13.34
CA ARG A 67 -9.70 -8.81 -13.06
C ARG A 67 -9.02 -10.17 -13.25
N VAL A 68 -7.80 -10.12 -13.78
CA VAL A 68 -6.92 -11.29 -13.92
C VAL A 68 -5.70 -11.15 -13.01
N CYS A 69 -5.24 -12.29 -12.50
CA CYS A 69 -3.99 -12.42 -11.80
C CYS A 69 -2.80 -12.40 -12.78
N SER A 70 -1.58 -12.24 -12.24
CA SER A 70 -0.36 -12.20 -13.05
C SER A 70 -0.08 -13.49 -13.83
N ASN A 71 -0.72 -14.60 -13.46
CA ASN A 71 -0.66 -15.88 -14.17
C ASN A 71 -1.81 -16.07 -15.18
N GLY A 72 -2.59 -15.02 -15.47
CA GLY A 72 -3.70 -15.05 -16.43
C GLY A 72 -5.00 -15.65 -15.90
N LYS A 73 -5.01 -16.28 -14.72
CA LYS A 73 -6.24 -16.79 -14.10
C LYS A 73 -7.17 -15.63 -13.68
N PRO A 74 -8.49 -15.82 -13.70
CA PRO A 74 -9.41 -14.88 -13.05
C PRO A 74 -9.02 -14.66 -11.59
N ALA A 75 -9.05 -13.41 -11.14
CA ALA A 75 -8.89 -13.12 -9.72
C ALA A 75 -10.07 -13.72 -8.93
N PRO A 76 -9.84 -14.29 -7.72
CA PRO A 76 -10.86 -15.01 -6.95
C PRO A 76 -11.86 -14.07 -6.24
N VAL A 77 -12.38 -13.07 -6.95
CA VAL A 77 -13.23 -11.98 -6.40
C VAL A 77 -14.56 -12.44 -5.81
N ALA A 78 -15.03 -13.64 -6.19
CA ALA A 78 -16.23 -14.26 -5.65
C ALA A 78 -15.99 -15.04 -4.34
N ARG A 79 -14.73 -15.26 -3.93
CA ARG A 79 -14.46 -16.01 -2.70
C ARG A 79 -14.60 -15.12 -1.47
N ALA A 80 -15.27 -15.67 -0.45
CA ALA A 80 -15.56 -14.96 0.79
C ALA A 80 -14.29 -14.54 1.55
N ASP A 81 -13.24 -15.36 1.56
CA ASP A 81 -11.97 -15.02 2.22
C ASP A 81 -11.21 -13.94 1.45
N TYR A 82 -11.18 -13.97 0.10
CA TYR A 82 -10.59 -12.92 -0.71
C TYR A 82 -11.27 -11.57 -0.49
N GLN A 83 -12.61 -11.57 -0.40
CA GLN A 83 -13.42 -10.40 -0.03
C GLN A 83 -13.09 -9.92 1.39
N LYS A 84 -12.98 -10.85 2.35
CA LYS A 84 -12.59 -10.54 3.74
C LYS A 84 -11.19 -9.91 3.80
N PHE A 85 -10.21 -10.44 3.07
CA PHE A 85 -8.85 -9.91 3.06
C PHE A 85 -8.77 -8.54 2.39
N ALA A 86 -9.51 -8.32 1.30
CA ALA A 86 -9.63 -7.00 0.68
C ALA A 86 -10.27 -5.98 1.63
N ALA A 87 -11.31 -6.37 2.38
CA ALA A 87 -11.90 -5.53 3.43
C ALA A 87 -10.91 -5.26 4.57
N GLY A 88 -10.11 -6.25 4.98
CA GLY A 88 -9.05 -6.09 5.97
C GLY A 88 -7.99 -5.06 5.55
N LEU A 89 -7.56 -5.10 4.28
CA LEU A 89 -6.68 -4.08 3.72
C LEU A 89 -7.32 -2.68 3.76
N ARG A 90 -8.60 -2.57 3.44
CA ARG A 90 -9.32 -1.30 3.54
C ARG A 90 -9.30 -0.75 4.96
N THR A 91 -9.60 -1.60 5.94
CA THR A 91 -9.57 -1.23 7.37
C THR A 91 -8.18 -0.76 7.77
N ALA A 92 -7.13 -1.54 7.46
CA ALA A 92 -5.76 -1.18 7.78
C ALA A 92 -5.33 0.16 7.13
N GLY A 93 -5.70 0.40 5.86
CA GLY A 93 -5.45 1.67 5.19
C GLY A 93 -6.15 2.86 5.85
N ARG A 94 -7.39 2.69 6.35
CA ARG A 94 -8.12 3.73 7.08
C ARG A 94 -7.52 4.01 8.46
N GLU A 95 -7.07 2.97 9.16
CA GLU A 95 -6.37 3.12 10.43
C GLU A 95 -5.02 3.81 10.24
N ALA A 96 -4.28 3.47 9.18
CA ALA A 96 -3.04 4.15 8.81
C ALA A 96 -3.28 5.64 8.51
N LEU A 97 -4.37 5.96 7.80
CA LEU A 97 -4.75 7.35 7.55
C LEU A 97 -5.09 8.09 8.85
N ALA A 98 -5.82 7.45 9.77
CA ALA A 98 -6.14 8.04 11.06
C ALA A 98 -4.87 8.31 11.89
N ALA A 99 -3.92 7.37 11.91
CA ALA A 99 -2.62 7.55 12.55
C ALA A 99 -1.81 8.68 11.91
N ALA A 100 -1.69 8.70 10.59
CA ALA A 100 -0.95 9.72 9.85
C ALA A 100 -1.48 11.14 10.12
N ARG A 101 -2.81 11.31 10.20
CA ARG A 101 -3.45 12.60 10.52
C ARG A 101 -3.11 13.14 11.92
N THR A 102 -2.69 12.28 12.84
CA THR A 102 -2.20 12.72 14.15
C THR A 102 -0.78 13.28 14.11
N LYS A 103 -0.09 13.12 12.98
CA LYS A 103 1.30 13.54 12.78
C LYS A 103 2.27 13.00 13.84
N SER A 104 2.02 11.76 14.27
CA SER A 104 2.82 11.04 15.27
C SER A 104 3.45 9.82 14.61
N GLN A 105 4.79 9.79 14.61
CA GLN A 105 5.56 8.67 14.05
C GLN A 105 5.25 7.38 14.81
N ASP A 106 5.21 7.44 16.14
CA ASP A 106 4.88 6.30 17.00
C ASP A 106 3.53 5.66 16.63
N LYS A 107 2.48 6.47 16.42
CA LYS A 107 1.17 5.95 16.03
C LYS A 107 1.17 5.30 14.65
N VAL A 108 2.00 5.79 13.72
CA VAL A 108 2.16 5.14 12.41
C VAL A 108 3.01 3.87 12.52
N ILE A 109 4.02 3.83 13.39
CA ILE A 109 4.76 2.61 13.68
C ILE A 109 3.80 1.52 14.20
N GLU A 110 2.96 1.85 15.19
CA GLU A 110 1.98 0.91 15.75
C GLU A 110 1.02 0.32 14.70
N VAL A 111 0.57 1.13 13.73
CA VAL A 111 -0.37 0.66 12.70
C VAL A 111 0.32 -0.09 11.55
N THR A 112 1.64 0.00 11.40
CA THR A 112 2.36 -0.71 10.34
C THR A 112 2.23 -2.23 10.47
N ASP A 113 2.17 -2.77 11.68
CA ASP A 113 1.94 -4.21 11.91
C ASP A 113 0.60 -4.66 11.33
N LYS A 114 -0.46 -3.86 11.49
CA LYS A 114 -1.78 -4.17 10.94
C LYS A 114 -1.79 -4.11 9.41
N VAL A 115 -1.05 -3.16 8.83
CA VAL A 115 -0.88 -3.08 7.37
C VAL A 115 -0.13 -4.32 6.86
N ALA A 116 0.93 -4.73 7.54
CA ALA A 116 1.70 -5.93 7.21
C ALA A 116 0.84 -7.20 7.31
N GLU A 117 0.07 -7.35 8.39
CA GLU A 117 -0.85 -8.47 8.60
C GLU A 117 -1.93 -8.52 7.51
N ALA A 118 -2.55 -7.38 7.17
CA ALA A 118 -3.54 -7.32 6.09
C ALA A 118 -2.95 -7.74 4.73
N CYS A 119 -1.68 -7.41 4.48
CA CYS A 119 -0.96 -7.89 3.30
C CYS A 119 -0.72 -9.40 3.36
N ALA A 120 -0.21 -9.92 4.47
CA ALA A 120 0.11 -11.34 4.67
C ALA A 120 -1.12 -12.24 4.49
N ASN A 121 -2.25 -11.87 5.10
CA ASN A 121 -3.52 -12.61 5.02
C ASN A 121 -3.93 -12.95 3.57
N CYS A 122 -3.74 -12.02 2.63
CA CYS A 122 -4.03 -12.28 1.22
C CYS A 122 -2.85 -12.95 0.49
N HIS A 123 -1.62 -12.51 0.78
CA HIS A 123 -0.44 -12.97 0.06
C HIS A 123 -0.13 -14.44 0.32
N GLU A 124 -0.24 -14.92 1.56
CA GLU A 124 0.05 -16.31 1.92
C GLU A 124 -0.84 -17.30 1.19
N VAL A 125 -2.10 -16.93 0.97
CA VAL A 125 -3.08 -17.75 0.25
C VAL A 125 -2.89 -17.61 -1.26
N TYR A 126 -2.84 -16.38 -1.79
CA TYR A 126 -3.03 -16.14 -3.22
C TYR A 126 -1.78 -15.71 -4.00
N ARG A 127 -0.71 -15.28 -3.32
CA ARG A 127 0.48 -14.68 -3.99
C ARG A 127 1.76 -15.47 -3.75
N ASP A 128 2.00 -15.94 -2.54
CA ASP A 128 3.30 -16.47 -2.12
C ASP A 128 3.41 -17.96 -2.42
N LYS A 129 3.04 -18.32 -3.66
CA LYS A 129 3.01 -19.68 -4.22
C LYS A 129 3.95 -19.80 -5.43
N GLY A 130 5.17 -19.27 -5.31
CA GLY A 130 6.19 -19.23 -6.38
C GLY A 130 6.19 -17.93 -7.20
N PRO A 131 6.86 -17.89 -8.38
CA PRO A 131 6.99 -16.70 -9.23
C PRO A 131 5.65 -16.12 -9.72
N ALA A 132 5.65 -14.90 -10.25
CA ALA A 132 4.42 -14.19 -10.66
C ALA A 132 3.52 -14.96 -11.65
N GLY A 133 4.13 -15.71 -12.57
CA GLY A 133 3.43 -16.57 -13.53
C GLY A 133 3.10 -17.98 -13.00
N SER A 134 3.37 -18.27 -11.72
CA SER A 134 3.14 -19.60 -11.15
C SER A 134 1.67 -20.01 -11.25
N PRO A 135 1.36 -21.23 -11.70
CA PRO A 135 0.00 -21.74 -11.74
C PRO A 135 -0.59 -21.90 -10.33
N ALA A 136 0.24 -21.97 -9.28
CA ALA A 136 -0.23 -22.09 -7.90
C ALA A 136 -0.72 -20.76 -7.30
N ARG A 137 -0.45 -19.61 -7.93
CA ARG A 137 -1.00 -18.31 -7.49
C ARG A 137 -2.49 -18.20 -7.82
N CYS A 138 -3.20 -17.39 -7.05
CA CYS A 138 -4.64 -17.16 -7.17
C CYS A 138 -5.48 -18.45 -7.15
N THR A 139 -4.94 -19.45 -6.47
CA THR A 139 -5.60 -20.72 -6.14
C THR A 139 -5.44 -20.86 -4.63
N PRO A 140 -6.53 -21.04 -3.87
CA PRO A 140 -6.45 -21.19 -2.41
C PRO A 140 -5.66 -22.43 -2.00
#